data_AF-A0A2J8TW36-F1
#
_entry.id   AF-A0A2J8TW36-F1
#
_cell.length_a   1.000
_cell.length_b   1.000
_cell.length_c   1.000
_cell.angle_alpha   90.00
_cell.angle_beta   90.00
_cell.angle_gamma   90.00
#
_symmetry.space_group_name_H-M   'P 1'
#
loop_
_entity.id
_entity.type
_entity.pdbx_description
1 polymer ?
#
loop_
_entity_poly.entity_id
_entity_poly.type
_entity_poly.pdbx_seq_one_letter_code
_entity_poly.pdbx_strand_id
1 'polypeptide(L)'
;FLIITDLFLKSPELVQAMFPKLNNQERVTLLDLMIAKITSDEPLTKDDIPVFLRHAELIASTFVDQCKTVLKLASEEPPDDEEALATIRLLDVLCEMTVNTELLGYLQVFPGLLERVIDLLRVIHVAGKETTNIFSNCGCVRAEGDISNVAEGFKSHLIRLIGNLCYKNKDNQDKVNELDGIPLILDNCNISDSNPYVCTHHPEGNTEHAHLPRRLLECPISLTVNPQT
;
A
#
# COMPACT_ATOMS: atom_id res chain seq x y z
N PHE A 1 -4.88 27.55 -10.20
CA PHE A 1 -5.13 26.57 -9.13
C PHE A 1 -3.93 25.63 -8.98
N LEU A 2 -3.52 24.91 -10.05
CA LEU A 2 -2.37 23.97 -10.03
C LEU A 2 -1.01 24.56 -9.56
N ILE A 3 -0.72 25.83 -9.85
CA ILE A 3 0.54 26.48 -9.43
C ILE A 3 0.60 26.67 -7.90
N ILE A 4 -0.54 26.97 -7.27
CA ILE A 4 -0.59 27.22 -5.82
C ILE A 4 -0.43 25.89 -5.04
N THR A 5 -0.99 24.81 -5.57
CA THR A 5 -0.86 23.47 -4.98
C THR A 5 0.56 22.90 -5.13
N ASP A 6 1.26 23.15 -6.25
CA ASP A 6 2.68 22.78 -6.40
C ASP A 6 3.56 23.57 -5.41
N LEU A 7 3.31 24.87 -5.23
CA LEU A 7 4.00 25.69 -4.24
C LEU A 7 3.70 25.25 -2.80
N PHE A 8 2.49 24.78 -2.50
CA PHE A 8 2.12 24.24 -1.20
C PHE A 8 2.91 22.97 -0.87
N LEU A 9 2.97 22.02 -1.82
CA LEU A 9 3.75 20.79 -1.65
C LEU A 9 5.26 21.04 -1.53
N LYS A 10 5.77 22.20 -1.99
CA LYS A 10 7.17 22.60 -1.77
C LYS A 10 7.48 23.07 -0.34
N SER A 11 6.47 23.26 0.52
CA SER A 11 6.67 23.65 1.92
C SER A 11 6.26 22.52 2.88
N PRO A 12 7.18 21.63 3.26
CA PRO A 12 6.86 20.51 4.15
C PRO A 12 6.40 20.96 5.54
N GLU A 13 6.90 22.09 6.05
CA GLU A 13 6.48 22.64 7.35
C GLU A 13 5.02 23.07 7.32
N LEU A 14 4.57 23.68 6.21
CA LEU A 14 3.19 24.10 6.05
C LEU A 14 2.26 22.90 5.91
N VAL A 15 2.65 21.91 5.09
CA VAL A 15 1.90 20.65 4.95
C VAL A 15 1.77 19.96 6.31
N GLN A 16 2.86 19.80 7.05
CA GLN A 16 2.87 19.18 8.38
C GLN A 16 1.99 19.94 9.39
N ALA A 17 1.99 21.26 9.36
CA ALA A 17 1.17 22.08 10.26
C ALA A 17 -0.33 22.08 9.90
N MET A 18 -0.66 21.82 8.63
CA MET A 18 -2.03 21.85 8.13
C MET A 18 -2.70 20.48 8.14
N PHE A 19 -1.98 19.41 7.79
CA PHE A 19 -2.53 18.07 7.61
C PHE A 19 -3.39 17.57 8.79
N PRO A 20 -3.00 17.76 10.07
CA PRO A 20 -3.84 17.36 11.21
C PRO A 20 -5.15 18.15 11.33
N LYS A 21 -5.20 19.38 10.80
CA LYS A 21 -6.36 20.30 10.87
C LYS A 21 -7.37 20.09 9.74
N LEU A 22 -6.96 19.41 8.67
CA LEU A 22 -7.83 19.10 7.53
C LEU A 22 -8.87 18.05 7.93
N ASN A 23 -10.08 18.17 7.39
CA ASN A 23 -11.07 17.10 7.44
C ASN A 23 -10.67 15.95 6.50
N ASN A 24 -11.39 14.83 6.55
CA ASN A 24 -11.02 13.63 5.78
C ASN A 24 -11.05 13.87 4.26
N GLN A 25 -12.07 14.57 3.73
CA GLN A 25 -12.15 14.93 2.31
C GLN A 25 -11.00 15.85 1.85
N GLU A 26 -10.61 16.83 2.68
CA GLU A 26 -9.48 17.71 2.42
C GLU A 26 -8.15 16.94 2.44
N ARG A 27 -8.00 15.98 3.37
CA ARG A 27 -6.83 15.07 3.41
C ARG A 27 -6.75 14.23 2.15
N VAL A 28 -7.87 13.60 1.73
CA VAL A 28 -7.94 12.84 0.47
C VAL A 28 -7.47 13.70 -0.70
N THR A 29 -7.98 14.93 -0.81
CA THR A 29 -7.61 15.86 -1.89
C THR A 29 -6.11 16.18 -1.87
N LEU A 30 -5.53 16.41 -0.70
CA LEU A 30 -4.09 16.68 -0.56
C LEU A 30 -3.24 15.45 -0.93
N LEU A 31 -3.67 14.26 -0.53
CA LEU A 31 -3.00 13.00 -0.85
C LEU A 31 -3.07 12.71 -2.36
N ASP A 32 -4.20 12.96 -3.02
CA ASP A 32 -4.35 12.87 -4.47
C ASP A 32 -3.38 13.82 -5.21
N LEU A 33 -3.20 15.04 -4.68
CA LEU A 33 -2.21 15.99 -5.22
C LEU A 33 -0.77 15.50 -5.05
N MET A 34 -0.44 14.86 -3.92
CA MET A 34 0.87 14.23 -3.72
C MET A 34 1.10 13.08 -4.70
N ILE A 35 0.11 12.20 -4.89
CA ILE A 35 0.15 11.12 -5.89
C ILE A 35 0.41 11.71 -7.27
N ALA A 36 -0.41 12.67 -7.70
CA ALA A 36 -0.28 13.31 -9.01
C ALA A 36 1.11 13.94 -9.24
N LYS A 37 1.74 14.46 -8.17
CA LYS A 37 3.10 15.02 -8.24
C LYS A 37 4.18 13.94 -8.29
N ILE A 38 4.00 12.82 -7.60
CA ILE A 38 4.97 11.71 -7.59
C ILE A 38 4.91 10.92 -8.91
N THR A 39 3.71 10.75 -9.46
CA THR A 39 3.45 9.96 -10.67
C THR A 39 3.47 10.78 -11.96
N SER A 40 3.82 12.07 -11.90
CA SER A 40 3.91 12.89 -13.10
C SER A 40 5.03 12.42 -14.03
N ASP A 41 4.91 12.71 -15.33
CA ASP A 41 5.93 12.39 -16.33
C ASP A 41 7.30 13.03 -16.00
N GLU A 42 7.29 14.13 -15.25
CA GLU A 42 8.48 14.76 -14.70
C GLU A 42 8.85 14.08 -13.37
N PRO A 43 10.00 13.38 -13.26
CA PRO A 43 10.43 12.79 -12.01
C PRO A 43 10.78 13.87 -10.99
N LEU A 44 10.71 13.52 -9.70
CA LEU A 44 11.14 14.41 -8.62
C LEU A 44 12.58 14.88 -8.86
N THR A 45 12.79 16.19 -8.81
CA THR A 45 14.12 16.78 -8.95
C THR A 45 14.91 16.61 -7.66
N LYS A 46 16.23 16.82 -7.71
CA LYS A 46 17.10 16.76 -6.51
C LYS A 46 16.67 17.73 -5.40
N ASP A 47 16.03 18.84 -5.76
CA ASP A 47 15.52 19.82 -4.79
C ASP A 47 14.18 19.38 -4.19
N ASP A 48 13.40 18.56 -4.90
CA ASP A 48 12.14 18.00 -4.41
C ASP A 48 12.36 16.84 -3.42
N ILE A 49 13.45 16.07 -3.57
CA ILE A 49 13.69 14.87 -2.74
C ILE A 49 13.71 15.18 -1.23
N PRO A 50 14.46 16.17 -0.72
CA PRO A 50 14.43 16.50 0.71
C PRO A 50 13.04 16.92 1.20
N VAL A 51 12.26 17.59 0.37
CA VAL A 51 10.88 17.97 0.68
C VAL A 51 9.99 16.73 0.77
N PHE A 52 10.09 15.83 -0.19
CA PHE A 52 9.29 14.60 -0.22
C PHE A 52 9.71 13.59 0.84
N LEU A 53 10.95 13.62 1.34
CA LEU A 53 11.33 12.85 2.54
C LEU A 53 10.57 13.32 3.78
N ARG A 54 10.34 14.63 3.93
CA ARG A 54 9.51 15.17 5.02
C ARG A 54 8.03 14.82 4.86
N HIS A 55 7.53 14.79 3.62
CA HIS A 55 6.18 14.29 3.36
C HIS A 55 6.09 12.80 3.67
N ALA A 56 7.07 11.99 3.28
CA ALA A 56 7.13 10.57 3.60
C ALA A 56 7.09 10.32 5.12
N GLU A 57 7.83 11.12 5.91
CA GLU A 57 7.78 11.09 7.37
C GLU A 57 6.35 11.33 7.90
N LEU A 58 5.69 12.38 7.40
CA LEU A 58 4.30 12.72 7.78
C LEU A 58 3.30 11.63 7.39
N ILE A 59 3.37 11.12 6.15
CA ILE A 59 2.44 10.12 5.65
C ILE A 59 2.64 8.79 6.37
N ALA A 60 3.89 8.34 6.53
CA ALA A 60 4.19 7.09 7.21
C ALA A 60 3.82 7.16 8.70
N SER A 61 4.13 8.25 9.41
CA SER A 61 3.71 8.43 10.81
C SER A 61 2.19 8.43 10.94
N THR A 62 1.49 9.18 10.08
CA THR A 62 0.02 9.21 10.08
C THR A 62 -0.56 7.80 9.88
N PHE A 63 -0.05 7.06 8.89
CA PHE A 63 -0.53 5.71 8.60
C PHE A 63 -0.25 4.74 9.76
N VAL A 64 0.93 4.84 10.38
CA VAL A 64 1.30 4.05 11.57
C VAL A 64 0.48 4.45 12.80
N ASP A 65 0.04 5.69 12.94
CA ASP A 65 -0.74 6.14 14.10
C ASP A 65 -2.24 5.82 13.99
N GLN A 66 -2.78 5.63 12.78
CA GLN A 66 -4.22 5.41 12.52
C GLN A 66 -4.77 4.01 12.91
N CYS A 67 -4.22 3.39 13.95
CA CYS A 67 -4.54 2.05 14.44
C CYS A 67 -6.03 1.80 14.75
N LYS A 68 -6.82 2.85 15.03
CA LYS A 68 -8.25 2.76 15.36
C LYS A 68 -9.16 2.58 14.14
N THR A 69 -8.74 3.00 12.96
CA THR A 69 -9.55 3.02 11.73
C THR A 69 -9.55 1.66 11.04
N VAL A 70 -8.43 0.93 11.16
CA VAL A 70 -8.22 -0.45 10.67
C VAL A 70 -9.29 -1.42 11.19
N LEU A 71 -9.62 -1.32 12.47
CA LEU A 71 -10.65 -2.16 13.10
C LEU A 71 -12.06 -1.80 12.62
N LYS A 72 -12.32 -0.52 12.30
CA LYS A 72 -13.62 -0.07 11.79
C LYS A 72 -13.86 -0.54 10.36
N LEU A 73 -12.84 -0.48 9.49
CA LEU A 73 -12.91 -1.01 8.12
C LEU A 73 -13.30 -2.49 8.10
N ALA A 74 -12.79 -3.25 9.07
CA ALA A 74 -13.08 -4.67 9.25
C ALA A 74 -14.36 -4.98 10.07
N SER A 75 -15.01 -3.96 10.64
CA SER A 75 -16.19 -4.12 11.51
C SER A 75 -17.52 -4.09 10.75
N GLU A 76 -18.59 -4.53 11.41
CA GLU A 76 -19.96 -4.51 10.86
C GLU A 76 -20.62 -3.12 10.88
N GLU A 77 -20.04 -2.14 11.59
CA GLU A 77 -20.54 -0.77 11.58
C GLU A 77 -20.18 -0.11 10.24
N PRO A 78 -21.11 0.63 9.59
CA PRO A 78 -20.80 1.33 8.37
C PRO A 78 -19.63 2.27 8.65
N PRO A 79 -18.49 2.12 7.93
CA PRO A 79 -17.35 2.97 8.15
C PRO A 79 -17.74 4.43 7.90
N ASP A 80 -17.05 5.37 8.55
CA ASP A 80 -16.99 6.72 8.01
C ASP A 80 -16.23 6.61 6.68
N ASP A 81 -16.99 6.59 5.58
CA ASP A 81 -16.48 6.37 4.23
C ASP A 81 -15.33 7.34 3.89
N GLU A 82 -15.33 8.55 4.46
CA GLU A 82 -14.25 9.53 4.25
C GLU A 82 -12.99 9.19 5.05
N GLU A 83 -13.11 8.69 6.29
CA GLU A 83 -11.99 8.26 7.13
C GLU A 83 -11.30 7.02 6.52
N ALA A 84 -12.11 6.09 6.01
CA ALA A 84 -11.69 4.92 5.23
C ALA A 84 -10.91 5.34 3.98
N LEU A 85 -11.48 6.26 3.19
CA LEU A 85 -10.87 6.75 1.96
C LEU A 85 -9.55 7.48 2.23
N ALA A 86 -9.47 8.28 3.30
CA ALA A 86 -8.22 8.93 3.71
C ALA A 86 -7.12 7.90 4.04
N THR A 87 -7.48 6.80 4.70
CA THR A 87 -6.55 5.69 5.01
C THR A 87 -6.08 4.97 3.74
N ILE A 88 -7.00 4.71 2.81
CA ILE A 88 -6.67 4.12 1.49
C ILE A 88 -5.69 5.04 0.75
N ARG A 89 -5.94 6.35 0.74
CA ARG A 89 -5.07 7.32 0.07
C ARG A 89 -3.71 7.49 0.72
N LEU A 90 -3.59 7.34 2.04
CA LEU A 90 -2.29 7.28 2.70
C LEU A 90 -1.47 6.08 2.20
N LEU A 91 -2.11 4.92 2.08
CA LEU A 91 -1.47 3.73 1.51
C LEU A 91 -1.04 3.95 0.05
N ASP A 92 -1.91 4.55 -0.77
CA ASP A 92 -1.63 4.85 -2.17
C ASP A 92 -0.38 5.77 -2.30
N VAL A 93 -0.29 6.83 -1.49
CA VAL A 93 0.88 7.72 -1.49
C VAL A 93 2.16 6.98 -1.09
N LEU A 94 2.13 6.15 -0.04
CA LEU A 94 3.30 5.35 0.38
C LEU A 94 3.76 4.39 -0.73
N CYS A 95 2.79 3.76 -1.36
CA CYS A 95 2.98 2.90 -2.50
C CYS A 95 3.69 3.62 -3.67
N GLU A 96 3.28 4.83 -4.02
CA GLU A 96 3.93 5.63 -5.06
C GLU A 96 5.32 6.14 -4.62
N MET A 97 5.46 6.58 -3.37
CA MET A 97 6.76 7.01 -2.83
C MET A 97 7.79 5.87 -2.87
N THR A 98 7.39 4.63 -2.60
CA THR A 98 8.30 3.47 -2.62
C THR A 98 8.73 3.01 -4.01
N VAL A 99 8.16 3.59 -5.09
CA VAL A 99 8.68 3.41 -6.46
C VAL A 99 9.95 4.24 -6.67
N ASN A 100 10.08 5.38 -5.99
CA ASN A 100 11.27 6.22 -6.04
C ASN A 100 12.37 5.64 -5.12
N THR A 101 13.55 5.35 -5.68
CA THR A 101 14.64 4.68 -4.93
C THR A 101 15.20 5.50 -3.77
N GLU A 102 15.17 6.83 -3.86
CA GLU A 102 15.65 7.72 -2.77
C GLU A 102 14.65 7.75 -1.61
N LEU A 103 13.35 7.82 -1.90
CA LEU A 103 12.30 7.75 -0.87
C LEU A 103 12.15 6.33 -0.29
N LEU A 104 12.33 5.30 -1.11
CA LEU A 104 12.26 3.90 -0.71
C LEU A 104 13.24 3.60 0.43
N GLY A 105 14.50 4.02 0.30
CA GLY A 105 15.52 3.76 1.33
C GLY A 105 15.14 4.35 2.70
N TYR A 106 14.50 5.51 2.71
CA TYR A 106 13.98 6.12 3.93
C TYR A 106 12.79 5.34 4.52
N LEU A 107 11.81 4.98 3.68
CA LEU A 107 10.61 4.26 4.11
C LEU A 107 10.91 2.83 4.59
N GLN A 108 11.94 2.19 4.02
CA GLN A 108 12.37 0.85 4.42
C GLN A 108 12.86 0.78 5.87
N VAL A 109 13.38 1.87 6.42
CA VAL A 109 13.84 1.95 7.81
C VAL A 109 12.87 2.73 8.71
N PHE A 110 11.70 3.10 8.19
CA PHE A 110 10.72 3.86 8.96
C PHE A 110 10.14 2.98 10.09
N PRO A 111 10.24 3.39 11.37
CA PRO A 111 9.84 2.55 12.49
C PRO A 111 8.37 2.14 12.44
N GLY A 112 8.11 0.83 12.52
CA GLY A 112 6.76 0.28 12.63
C GLY A 112 5.93 0.28 11.34
N LEU A 113 6.45 0.80 10.22
CA LEU A 113 5.70 0.86 8.97
C LEU A 113 5.41 -0.55 8.44
N LEU A 114 6.44 -1.39 8.32
CA LEU A 114 6.30 -2.75 7.79
C LEU A 114 5.35 -3.58 8.65
N GLU A 115 5.54 -3.55 9.96
CA GLU A 115 4.67 -4.24 10.92
C GLU A 115 3.23 -3.79 10.77
N ARG A 116 3.00 -2.48 10.64
CA ARG A 116 1.64 -1.96 10.49
C ARG A 116 0.97 -2.43 9.20
N VAL A 117 1.68 -2.44 8.08
CA VAL A 117 1.11 -2.89 6.80
C VAL A 117 0.74 -4.37 6.86
N ILE A 118 1.58 -5.20 7.49
CA ILE A 118 1.31 -6.64 7.71
C ILE A 118 0.11 -6.83 8.64
N ASP A 119 0.07 -6.12 9.77
CA ASP A 119 -1.04 -6.22 10.72
C ASP A 119 -2.38 -5.84 10.06
N LEU A 120 -2.37 -4.79 9.22
CA LEU A 120 -3.55 -4.37 8.48
C LEU A 120 -4.01 -5.42 7.47
N LEU A 121 -3.08 -5.99 6.69
CA LEU A 121 -3.39 -7.10 5.79
C LEU A 121 -3.99 -8.29 6.56
N ARG A 122 -3.48 -8.60 7.76
CA ARG A 122 -3.98 -9.68 8.61
C ARG A 122 -5.40 -9.42 9.08
N VAL A 123 -5.67 -8.22 9.61
CA VAL A 123 -7.02 -7.82 10.08
C VAL A 123 -8.04 -7.96 8.96
N ILE A 124 -7.73 -7.42 7.79
CA ILE A 124 -8.60 -7.47 6.61
C ILE A 124 -8.81 -8.92 6.13
N HIS A 125 -7.75 -9.73 6.14
CA HIS A 125 -7.81 -11.12 5.73
C HIS A 125 -8.74 -11.96 6.63
N VAL A 126 -8.63 -11.79 7.95
CA VAL A 126 -9.51 -12.46 8.92
C VAL A 126 -10.95 -11.98 8.76
N ALA A 127 -11.16 -10.66 8.65
CA ALA A 127 -12.49 -10.08 8.51
C ALA A 127 -13.20 -10.56 7.23
N GLY A 128 -12.47 -10.71 6.12
CA GLY A 128 -13.00 -11.23 4.85
C GLY A 128 -13.28 -12.74 4.84
N LYS A 129 -12.74 -13.52 5.80
CA LYS A 129 -13.03 -14.96 5.97
C LYS A 129 -14.25 -15.22 6.86
N GLU A 130 -14.46 -14.39 7.90
CA GLU A 130 -15.45 -14.64 8.96
C GLU A 130 -16.80 -13.93 8.75
N THR A 131 -16.88 -12.90 7.89
CA THR A 131 -18.07 -12.03 7.80
C THR A 131 -18.44 -11.69 6.36
N THR A 132 -19.68 -11.22 6.13
CA THR A 132 -20.12 -10.56 4.87
C THR A 132 -19.87 -9.06 4.97
N ASN A 133 -18.63 -8.62 4.77
CA ASN A 133 -18.23 -7.21 4.75
C ASN A 133 -17.65 -6.84 3.38
N ILE A 134 -17.16 -5.60 3.23
CA ILE A 134 -16.58 -5.12 1.96
C ILE A 134 -15.39 -5.97 1.47
N PHE A 135 -14.75 -6.76 2.34
CA PHE A 135 -13.56 -7.56 2.06
C PHE A 135 -13.83 -9.05 1.82
N SER A 136 -15.09 -9.49 1.88
CA SER A 136 -15.50 -10.88 1.63
C SER A 136 -15.32 -11.25 0.17
N ASN A 137 -14.75 -12.43 -0.09
CA ASN A 137 -14.62 -12.98 -1.44
C ASN A 137 -16.02 -13.43 -1.95
N CYS A 138 -16.84 -12.54 -2.51
CA CYS A 138 -18.11 -12.96 -3.11
C CYS A 138 -17.84 -13.66 -4.43
N GLY A 139 -17.94 -15.00 -4.43
CA GLY A 139 -18.05 -15.83 -5.64
C GLY A 139 -19.38 -15.64 -6.38
N CYS A 140 -19.88 -14.39 -6.47
CA CYS A 140 -21.15 -14.06 -7.07
C CYS A 140 -20.94 -12.96 -8.11
N VAL A 141 -21.08 -13.30 -9.40
CA VAL A 141 -21.19 -12.31 -10.47
C VAL A 141 -22.46 -11.49 -10.22
N ARG A 142 -22.31 -10.33 -9.58
CA ARG A 142 -23.30 -9.26 -9.62
C ARG A 142 -22.71 -8.14 -10.46
N ALA A 143 -23.48 -7.71 -11.44
CA ALA A 143 -23.19 -6.49 -12.18
C ALA A 143 -23.06 -5.31 -11.18
N GLU A 144 -22.17 -4.37 -11.53
CA GLU A 144 -21.94 -3.06 -10.89
C GLU A 144 -20.84 -3.00 -9.80
N GLY A 145 -19.58 -3.12 -10.23
CA GLY A 145 -18.71 -1.93 -10.26
C GLY A 145 -17.83 -1.59 -9.04
N ASP A 146 -18.37 -1.34 -7.85
CA ASP A 146 -17.71 -0.34 -6.99
C ASP A 146 -17.14 -0.80 -5.64
N ILE A 147 -17.59 -1.88 -5.00
CA ILE A 147 -17.16 -2.17 -3.61
C ILE A 147 -16.15 -3.31 -3.52
N SER A 148 -16.40 -4.43 -4.21
CA SER A 148 -15.47 -5.58 -4.25
C SER A 148 -14.12 -5.19 -4.86
N ASN A 149 -14.13 -4.32 -5.88
CA ASN A 149 -12.93 -3.78 -6.53
C ASN A 149 -12.09 -2.90 -5.60
N VAL A 150 -12.73 -2.13 -4.71
CA VAL A 150 -12.03 -1.25 -3.75
C VAL A 150 -11.31 -2.06 -2.68
N ALA A 151 -11.96 -3.10 -2.15
CA ALA A 151 -11.37 -4.02 -1.18
C ALA A 151 -10.21 -4.84 -1.77
N GLU A 152 -10.35 -5.34 -2.98
CA GLU A 152 -9.30 -6.05 -3.69
C GLU A 152 -8.12 -5.11 -4.02
N GLY A 153 -8.40 -3.89 -4.46
CA GLY A 153 -7.40 -2.83 -4.67
C GLY A 153 -6.63 -2.48 -3.39
N PHE A 154 -7.31 -2.41 -2.25
CA PHE A 154 -6.67 -2.12 -0.98
C PHE A 154 -5.75 -3.25 -0.51
N LYS A 155 -6.19 -4.52 -0.58
CA LYS A 155 -5.34 -5.69 -0.28
C LYS A 155 -4.12 -5.73 -1.21
N SER A 156 -4.33 -5.49 -2.50
CA SER A 156 -3.27 -5.40 -3.52
C SER A 156 -2.22 -4.35 -3.15
N HIS A 157 -2.64 -3.14 -2.75
CA HIS A 157 -1.72 -2.08 -2.35
C HIS A 157 -0.96 -2.39 -1.05
N LEU A 158 -1.57 -3.09 -0.08
CA LEU A 158 -0.86 -3.54 1.12
C LEU A 158 0.25 -4.53 0.75
N ILE A 159 -0.07 -5.51 -0.10
CA ILE A 159 0.91 -6.49 -0.59
C ILE A 159 2.02 -5.79 -1.38
N ARG A 160 1.67 -4.83 -2.26
CA ARG A 160 2.66 -4.03 -3.00
C ARG A 160 3.61 -3.29 -2.06
N LEU A 161 3.07 -2.60 -1.05
CA LEU A 161 3.89 -1.86 -0.11
C LEU A 161 4.82 -2.80 0.68
N ILE A 162 4.34 -3.95 1.15
CA ILE A 162 5.19 -4.96 1.81
C ILE A 162 6.32 -5.41 0.88
N GLY A 163 6.00 -5.75 -0.37
CA GLY A 163 6.98 -6.15 -1.37
C GLY A 163 8.04 -5.09 -1.62
N ASN A 164 7.63 -3.84 -1.82
CA ASN A 164 8.54 -2.72 -2.03
C ASN A 164 9.46 -2.51 -0.80
N LEU A 165 8.91 -2.55 0.41
CA LEU A 165 9.70 -2.40 1.64
C LEU A 165 10.71 -3.55 1.82
N CYS A 166 10.43 -4.74 1.31
CA CYS A 166 11.36 -5.87 1.35
C CYS A 166 12.38 -5.89 0.20
N TYR A 167 12.17 -5.10 -0.85
CA TYR A 167 13.02 -5.10 -2.02
C TYR A 167 14.48 -4.77 -1.66
N LYS A 168 15.37 -5.74 -1.84
CA LYS A 168 16.81 -5.66 -1.48
C LYS A 168 17.07 -5.24 -0.02
N ASN A 169 16.10 -5.43 0.87
CA ASN A 169 16.23 -5.11 2.28
C ASN A 169 16.10 -6.38 3.12
N LYS A 170 17.25 -6.90 3.57
CA LYS A 170 17.32 -8.17 4.29
C LYS A 170 16.63 -8.11 5.66
N ASP A 171 16.75 -6.99 6.36
CA ASP A 171 16.13 -6.81 7.67
C ASP A 171 14.60 -6.86 7.57
N ASN A 172 14.04 -6.20 6.56
CA ASN A 172 12.60 -6.25 6.29
C ASN A 172 12.16 -7.65 5.82
N GLN A 173 12.93 -8.33 4.97
CA GLN A 173 12.61 -9.71 4.56
C GLN A 173 12.58 -10.68 5.75
N ASP A 174 13.54 -10.56 6.66
CA ASP A 174 13.56 -11.36 7.89
C ASP A 174 12.38 -11.01 8.79
N LYS A 175 12.07 -9.72 8.92
CA LYS A 175 10.92 -9.26 9.69
C LYS A 175 9.59 -9.79 9.17
N VAL A 176 9.37 -9.80 7.85
CA VAL A 176 8.16 -10.40 7.26
C VAL A 176 8.06 -11.89 7.59
N ASN A 177 9.18 -12.61 7.53
CA ASN A 177 9.22 -14.03 7.88
C ASN A 177 8.93 -14.25 9.38
N GLU A 178 9.46 -13.43 10.28
CA GLU A 178 9.20 -13.49 11.72
C GLU A 178 7.73 -13.22 12.09
N LEU A 179 7.03 -12.41 11.29
CA LEU A 179 5.63 -12.03 11.54
C LEU A 179 4.60 -12.92 10.83
N ASP A 180 5.04 -14.08 10.30
CA ASP A 180 4.22 -14.97 9.47
C ASP A 180 3.56 -14.21 8.28
N GLY A 181 4.24 -13.18 7.77
CA GLY A 181 3.75 -12.35 6.69
C GLY A 181 3.76 -13.06 5.33
N ILE A 182 4.68 -14.00 5.13
CA ILE A 182 4.77 -14.80 3.90
C ILE A 182 3.52 -15.66 3.68
N PRO A 183 3.11 -16.54 4.61
CA PRO A 183 1.86 -17.30 4.46
C PRO A 183 0.66 -16.38 4.28
N LEU A 184 0.59 -15.27 5.02
CA LEU A 184 -0.49 -14.29 4.91
C LEU A 184 -0.58 -13.69 3.50
N ILE A 185 0.55 -13.30 2.89
CA ILE A 185 0.57 -12.78 1.51
C ILE A 185 0.11 -13.86 0.53
N LEU A 186 0.64 -15.07 0.65
CA LEU A 186 0.27 -16.19 -0.24
C LEU A 186 -1.22 -16.53 -0.16
N ASP A 187 -1.81 -16.50 1.04
CA ASP A 187 -3.24 -16.73 1.25
C ASP A 187 -4.13 -15.62 0.65
N ASN A 188 -3.60 -14.42 0.43
CA ASN A 188 -4.33 -13.30 -0.21
C ASN A 188 -4.04 -13.19 -1.70
N CYS A 189 -3.02 -13.87 -2.21
CA CYS A 189 -2.77 -13.98 -3.64
C CYS A 189 -3.50 -15.21 -4.18
N ASN A 190 -4.61 -15.01 -4.91
CA ASN A 190 -4.99 -16.03 -5.90
C ASN A 190 -3.86 -16.08 -6.91
N ILE A 191 -2.98 -17.09 -6.81
CA ILE A 191 -1.99 -17.39 -7.85
C ILE A 191 -2.82 -17.83 -9.06
N SER A 192 -3.32 -16.86 -9.83
CA SER A 192 -3.77 -17.14 -11.17
C SER A 192 -2.53 -17.49 -11.97
N ASP A 193 -2.60 -18.56 -12.76
CA ASP A 193 -1.58 -18.97 -13.75
C ASP A 193 -1.32 -17.89 -14.82
N SER A 194 -1.85 -16.67 -14.63
CA SER A 194 -1.69 -15.49 -15.46
C SER A 194 -0.72 -14.47 -14.86
N ASN A 195 -0.12 -14.72 -13.68
CA ASN A 195 0.99 -13.90 -13.22
C ASN A 195 2.19 -14.14 -14.18
N PRO A 196 2.60 -13.15 -15.01
CA PRO A 196 3.65 -13.33 -15.99
C PRO A 196 5.02 -13.67 -15.36
N TYR A 197 5.14 -13.53 -14.04
CA TYR A 197 6.34 -13.84 -13.26
C TYR A 197 6.34 -15.25 -12.63
N VAL A 198 5.22 -16.00 -12.70
CA VAL A 198 5.16 -17.42 -12.29
C VAL A 198 5.40 -18.35 -13.49
N CYS A 199 5.07 -17.91 -14.72
CA CYS A 199 5.17 -18.73 -15.92
C CYS A 199 6.60 -18.91 -16.48
N THR A 200 7.59 -18.16 -16.00
CA THR A 200 8.98 -18.43 -16.37
C THR A 200 9.60 -19.37 -15.34
N HIS A 201 9.74 -20.63 -15.76
CA HIS A 201 10.53 -21.72 -15.15
C HIS A 201 9.74 -22.77 -14.34
N HIS A 202 9.18 -23.74 -15.05
CA HIS A 202 9.46 -25.15 -14.72
C HIS A 202 10.69 -25.58 -15.55
N PRO A 203 11.68 -26.31 -14.98
CA PRO A 203 11.42 -27.62 -14.40
C PRO A 203 12.23 -28.04 -13.15
N GLU A 204 11.71 -29.09 -12.50
CA GLU A 204 12.38 -30.11 -11.67
C GLU A 204 12.89 -29.76 -10.26
N GLY A 205 12.20 -30.32 -9.25
CA GLY A 205 12.86 -30.87 -8.06
C GLY A 205 12.57 -30.17 -6.73
N ASN A 206 11.41 -30.47 -6.13
CA ASN A 206 11.10 -30.59 -4.68
C ASN A 206 11.77 -29.70 -3.61
N THR A 207 12.34 -28.54 -3.96
CA THR A 207 12.96 -27.57 -3.04
C THR A 207 12.54 -26.12 -3.30
N GLU A 208 11.73 -25.84 -4.33
CA GLU A 208 11.37 -24.47 -4.74
C GLU A 208 10.33 -23.77 -3.83
N HIS A 209 9.50 -24.51 -3.09
CA HIS A 209 8.51 -23.89 -2.21
C HIS A 209 9.13 -23.05 -1.08
N ALA A 210 10.36 -23.36 -0.66
CA ALA A 210 11.08 -22.59 0.36
C ALA A 210 11.71 -21.29 -0.18
N HIS A 211 11.79 -21.13 -1.51
CA HIS A 211 12.45 -19.98 -2.16
C HIS A 211 11.47 -19.06 -2.89
N LEU A 212 10.29 -19.54 -3.27
CA LEU A 212 9.22 -18.75 -3.87
C LEU A 212 8.89 -17.47 -3.05
N PRO A 213 8.83 -17.52 -1.71
CA PRO A 213 8.54 -16.34 -0.90
C PRO A 213 9.64 -15.28 -0.91
N ARG A 214 10.92 -15.70 -0.87
CA ARG A 214 12.05 -14.77 -0.99
C ARG A 214 12.08 -14.11 -2.36
N ARG A 215 11.79 -14.88 -3.42
CA ARG A 215 11.75 -14.38 -4.79
C ARG A 215 10.62 -13.37 -5.03
N LEU A 216 9.48 -13.52 -4.36
CA LEU A 216 8.38 -12.54 -4.37
C LEU A 216 8.79 -11.18 -3.78
N LEU A 217 9.72 -11.17 -2.82
CA LEU A 217 10.23 -9.97 -2.16
C LEU A 217 11.51 -9.41 -2.82
N GLU A 218 12.09 -10.13 -3.77
CA GLU A 218 13.31 -9.75 -4.49
C GLU A 218 13.04 -8.91 -5.76
N CYS A 219 11.78 -8.80 -6.18
CA CYS A 219 11.34 -8.01 -7.32
C CYS A 219 10.40 -6.88 -6.87
N PRO A 220 10.45 -5.67 -7.48
CA PRO A 220 9.44 -4.65 -7.25
C PRO A 220 8.08 -5.21 -7.64
N ILE A 221 7.12 -5.23 -6.73
CA ILE A 221 5.78 -5.71 -7.05
C ILE A 221 5.07 -4.58 -7.82
N SER A 222 5.25 -4.54 -9.14
CA SER A 222 4.34 -3.80 -10.01
C SER A 222 3.05 -4.60 -10.17
N LEU A 223 2.10 -4.46 -9.24
CA LEU A 223 0.71 -4.84 -9.49
C LEU A 223 0.12 -3.79 -10.44
N THR A 224 0.47 -3.87 -11.72
CA THR A 224 -0.37 -3.25 -12.74
C THR A 224 -1.65 -4.07 -12.78
N VAL A 225 -2.76 -3.46 -12.33
CA VAL A 225 -4.11 -3.95 -12.66
C VAL A 225 -4.10 -4.21 -14.16
N ASN A 226 -4.28 -5.47 -14.55
CA ASN A 226 -4.30 -5.87 -15.95
C ASN A 226 -5.39 -5.06 -16.65
N PRO A 227 -5.08 -4.15 -17.59
CA PRO A 227 -6.10 -3.33 -18.24
C PRO A 227 -6.65 -4.12 -19.42
N GLN A 228 -7.32 -5.26 -19.17
CA GLN A 228 -7.92 -6.09 -20.22
C GLN A 228 -9.13 -6.80 -19.61
N THR A 229 -10.37 -6.62 -20.06
CA THR A 229 -10.91 -6.30 -21.40
C THR A 229 -12.33 -5.77 -21.30
#